data_AF-E6QMV8-F1
#
_entry.id   AF-E6QMV8-F1
#
_cell.length_a   1.000
_cell.length_b   1.000
_cell.length_c   1.000
_cell.angle_alpha   90.00
_cell.angle_beta   90.00
_cell.angle_gamma   90.00
#
_symmetry.space_group_name_H-M   'P 1'
#
loop_
_entity.id
_entity.type
_entity.pdbx_description
1 polymer ?
#
loop_
_entity_poly.entity_id
_entity_poly.type
_entity_poly.pdbx_seq_one_letter_code
_entity_poly.pdbx_strand_id
1 'polypeptide(L)'
;MWLWFVLALGALLILPWVKPPEYFAVGASEIRLATSLGENPVDITQESNASFQRWMINTGAVRVSYMVMGHSIPLIITTPQTWVAGFWQMVYRAIWRIHAFGWAWIYAMSALALPSAIDGVLVRLRKKYRFEYHNPVYFQGSMHLTILILGASFFFPFAPYVLTELNIAAAAVVLATAVWVSMSNMQTGA
;
A
#
# COMPACT_ATOMS: atom_id res chain seq x y z
N MET A 1 17.66 1.74 -4.38
CA MET A 1 16.54 2.33 -3.62
C MET A 1 15.28 2.54 -4.46
N TRP A 2 15.39 3.19 -5.63
CA TRP A 2 14.29 3.31 -6.61
C TRP A 2 13.72 1.94 -7.05
N LEU A 3 14.57 0.90 -7.00
CA LEU A 3 14.24 -0.45 -7.43
C LEU A 3 13.03 -1.00 -6.69
N TRP A 4 12.84 -0.70 -5.40
CA TRP A 4 11.69 -1.20 -4.65
C TRP A 4 10.37 -0.56 -5.11
N PHE A 5 10.37 0.74 -5.43
CA PHE A 5 9.21 1.40 -6.01
C PHE A 5 8.93 0.89 -7.43
N VAL A 6 9.97 0.71 -8.23
CA VAL A 6 9.86 0.14 -9.58
C VAL A 6 9.35 -1.30 -9.52
N LEU A 7 9.79 -2.09 -8.55
CA LEU A 7 9.32 -3.47 -8.34
C LEU A 7 7.87 -3.49 -7.84
N ALA A 8 7.47 -2.59 -6.95
CA ALA A 8 6.09 -2.48 -6.48
C ALA A 8 5.15 -2.07 -7.64
N LEU A 9 5.50 -1.00 -8.38
CA LEU A 9 4.75 -0.56 -9.55
C LEU A 9 4.75 -1.61 -10.68
N GLY A 10 5.90 -2.26 -10.90
CA GLY A 10 6.03 -3.34 -11.86
C GLY A 10 5.16 -4.53 -11.48
N ALA A 11 5.09 -4.89 -10.20
CA ALA A 11 4.21 -5.94 -9.71
C ALA A 11 2.74 -5.61 -10.04
N LEU A 12 2.30 -4.36 -9.87
CA LEU A 12 0.93 -3.95 -10.23
C LEU A 12 0.62 -4.17 -11.72
N LEU A 13 1.59 -3.94 -12.61
CA LEU A 13 1.39 -4.15 -14.05
C LEU A 13 1.55 -5.61 -14.48
N ILE A 14 2.38 -6.37 -13.79
CA ILE A 14 2.69 -7.77 -14.12
C ILE A 14 1.63 -8.72 -13.56
N LEU A 15 1.07 -8.44 -12.38
CA LEU A 15 0.13 -9.34 -11.71
C LEU A 15 -1.10 -9.70 -12.54
N PRO A 16 -1.75 -8.77 -13.27
CA PRO A 16 -2.87 -9.12 -14.14
C PRO A 16 -2.49 -10.02 -15.33
N TRP A 17 -1.20 -10.18 -15.64
CA TRP A 17 -0.74 -11.18 -16.62
C TRP A 17 -0.67 -12.58 -16.02
N VAL A 18 -0.46 -12.70 -14.71
CA VAL A 18 -0.19 -13.97 -14.01
C VAL A 18 -1.44 -14.52 -13.32
N LYS A 19 -2.36 -13.65 -12.91
CA LYS A 19 -3.56 -14.02 -12.15
C LYS A 19 -4.82 -13.67 -12.93
N PRO A 20 -5.86 -14.53 -12.84
CA PRO A 20 -7.12 -14.26 -13.51
C PRO A 20 -7.83 -13.09 -12.80
N PRO A 21 -8.70 -12.34 -13.51
CA PRO A 21 -9.31 -11.12 -12.97
C PRO A 21 -9.99 -11.32 -11.61
N GLU A 22 -10.68 -12.44 -11.41
CA GLU A 22 -11.45 -12.74 -10.20
C GLU A 22 -10.59 -12.72 -8.92
N TYR A 23 -9.28 -12.94 -9.05
CA TYR A 23 -8.33 -12.84 -7.95
C TYR A 23 -8.22 -11.41 -7.38
N PHE A 24 -8.48 -10.40 -8.21
CA PHE A 24 -8.48 -8.98 -7.86
C PHE A 24 -9.86 -8.45 -7.45
N ALA A 25 -10.88 -9.31 -7.39
CA ALA A 25 -12.17 -8.92 -6.81
C ALA A 25 -12.04 -8.67 -5.30
N VAL A 26 -12.98 -7.88 -4.75
CA VAL A 26 -13.07 -7.66 -3.30
C VAL A 26 -13.44 -8.98 -2.62
N GLY A 27 -12.58 -9.45 -1.72
CA GLY A 27 -12.76 -10.75 -1.07
C GLY A 27 -13.82 -10.72 0.03
N ALA A 28 -14.49 -11.85 0.27
CA ALA A 28 -15.48 -11.96 1.34
C ALA A 28 -14.90 -11.68 2.74
N SER A 29 -13.62 -11.94 2.98
CA SER A 29 -12.99 -11.59 4.25
C SER A 29 -12.74 -10.09 4.43
N GLU A 30 -12.56 -9.33 3.33
CA GLU A 30 -12.43 -7.87 3.39
C GLU A 30 -13.78 -7.23 3.72
N ILE A 31 -14.87 -7.80 3.18
CA ILE A 31 -16.24 -7.40 3.52
C ILE A 31 -16.50 -7.67 5.00
N ARG A 32 -16.17 -8.87 5.51
CA ARG A 32 -16.31 -9.19 6.94
C ARG A 32 -15.50 -8.26 7.83
N LEU A 33 -14.26 -7.95 7.41
CA LEU A 33 -13.40 -7.01 8.12
C LEU A 33 -14.03 -5.62 8.17
N ALA A 34 -14.54 -5.10 7.05
CA ALA A 34 -15.22 -3.81 7.03
C ALA A 34 -16.44 -3.80 7.98
N THR A 35 -17.25 -4.86 7.94
CA THR A 35 -18.37 -5.02 8.89
C THR A 35 -17.91 -5.08 10.35
N SER A 36 -16.79 -5.74 10.64
CA SER A 36 -16.23 -5.82 12.00
C SER A 36 -15.75 -4.46 12.53
N LEU A 37 -15.37 -3.55 11.62
CA LEU A 37 -14.99 -2.18 11.93
C LEU A 37 -16.20 -1.24 12.06
N GLY A 38 -17.42 -1.76 11.90
CA GLY A 38 -18.66 -0.97 11.97
C GLY A 38 -19.06 -0.33 10.65
N GLU A 39 -18.33 -0.58 9.56
CA GLU A 39 -18.63 -0.04 8.24
C GLU A 39 -19.73 -0.85 7.54
N ASN A 40 -20.59 -0.17 6.78
CA ASN A 40 -21.59 -0.83 5.94
C ASN A 40 -20.99 -1.12 4.55
N PRO A 41 -20.78 -2.40 4.16
CA PRO A 41 -20.18 -2.74 2.88
C PRO A 41 -20.99 -2.27 1.67
N VAL A 42 -22.30 -2.07 1.83
CA VAL A 42 -23.18 -1.57 0.76
C VAL A 42 -22.82 -0.12 0.46
N ASP A 43 -22.69 0.71 1.49
CA ASP A 43 -22.40 2.13 1.35
C ASP A 43 -21.00 2.34 0.77
N ILE A 44 -19.99 1.61 1.30
CA ILE A 44 -18.63 1.62 0.74
C ILE A 44 -18.63 1.26 -0.74
N THR A 45 -19.38 0.22 -1.12
CA THR A 45 -19.45 -0.22 -2.52
C THR A 45 -20.09 0.84 -3.41
N GLN A 46 -21.13 1.53 -2.93
CA GLN A 46 -21.77 2.62 -3.65
C GLN A 46 -20.82 3.80 -3.86
N GLU A 47 -20.13 4.24 -2.82
CA GLU A 47 -19.15 5.33 -2.87
C GLU A 47 -17.95 4.99 -3.76
N SER A 48 -17.47 3.75 -3.67
CA SER A 48 -16.38 3.23 -4.50
C SER A 48 -16.78 3.17 -5.97
N ASN A 49 -18.01 2.74 -6.26
CA ASN A 49 -18.54 2.72 -7.61
C ASN A 49 -18.68 4.13 -8.18
N ALA A 50 -19.22 5.08 -7.41
CA ALA A 50 -19.32 6.48 -7.82
C ALA A 50 -17.93 7.10 -8.09
N SER A 51 -16.96 6.83 -7.23
CA SER A 51 -15.58 7.30 -7.38
C SER A 51 -14.91 6.70 -8.62
N PHE A 52 -15.03 5.39 -8.83
CA PHE A 52 -14.49 4.71 -9.99
C PHE A 52 -15.12 5.18 -11.30
N GLN A 53 -16.46 5.34 -11.32
CA GLN A 53 -17.17 5.90 -12.47
C GLN A 53 -16.67 7.30 -12.80
N ARG A 54 -16.57 8.18 -11.79
CA ARG A 54 -16.14 9.56 -11.98
C ARG A 54 -14.69 9.67 -12.48
N TRP A 55 -13.77 8.92 -11.91
CA TRP A 55 -12.33 9.09 -12.18
C TRP A 55 -11.82 8.24 -13.34
N MET A 56 -12.40 7.06 -13.59
CA MET A 56 -11.85 6.09 -14.53
C MET A 56 -12.75 5.88 -15.76
N ILE A 57 -14.07 5.84 -15.58
CA ILE A 57 -15.02 5.58 -16.67
C ILE A 57 -15.33 6.87 -17.42
N ASN A 58 -15.75 7.93 -16.71
CA ASN A 58 -16.17 9.19 -17.31
C ASN A 58 -15.01 9.93 -17.99
N THR A 59 -13.78 9.72 -17.54
CA THR A 59 -12.56 10.23 -18.19
C THR A 59 -12.19 9.47 -19.46
N GLY A 60 -12.84 8.32 -19.71
CA GLY A 60 -12.55 7.44 -20.85
C GLY A 60 -11.30 6.58 -20.67
N ALA A 61 -10.61 6.63 -19.52
CA ALA A 61 -9.37 5.89 -19.29
C ALA A 61 -9.56 4.38 -19.49
N VAL A 62 -10.67 3.83 -18.97
CA VAL A 62 -11.03 2.42 -19.18
C VAL A 62 -11.22 2.13 -20.67
N ARG A 63 -12.00 2.94 -21.38
CA ARG A 63 -12.25 2.76 -22.82
C ARG A 63 -10.96 2.79 -23.64
N VAL A 64 -10.07 3.76 -23.37
CA VAL A 64 -8.78 3.89 -24.06
C VAL A 64 -7.90 2.67 -23.82
N SER A 65 -7.84 2.17 -22.58
CA SER A 65 -7.03 0.97 -22.27
C SER A 65 -7.49 -0.27 -23.06
N TYR A 66 -8.81 -0.48 -23.21
CA TYR A 66 -9.36 -1.56 -24.04
C TYR A 66 -9.08 -1.34 -25.53
N MET A 67 -9.13 -0.10 -26.03
CA MET A 67 -8.81 0.19 -27.44
C MET A 67 -7.33 -0.07 -27.75
N VAL A 68 -6.42 0.34 -26.88
CA VAL A 68 -4.97 0.15 -27.07
C VAL A 68 -4.60 -1.34 -26.95
N MET A 69 -5.07 -2.00 -25.90
CA MET A 69 -4.73 -3.41 -25.65
C MET A 69 -5.51 -4.38 -26.55
N GLY A 70 -6.67 -4.00 -27.07
CA GLY A 70 -7.50 -4.83 -27.94
C GLY A 70 -6.83 -5.20 -29.27
N HIS A 71 -5.81 -4.46 -29.69
CA HIS A 71 -5.01 -4.73 -30.90
C HIS A 71 -3.71 -5.50 -30.62
N SER A 72 -3.45 -5.87 -29.36
CA SER A 72 -2.20 -6.52 -28.96
C SER A 72 -2.24 -8.03 -29.20
N ILE A 73 -1.08 -8.64 -29.45
CA ILE A 73 -0.94 -10.09 -29.64
C ILE A 73 -1.15 -10.79 -28.28
N PRO A 74 -1.96 -11.87 -28.22
CA PRO A 74 -2.13 -12.63 -26.99
C PRO A 74 -0.83 -13.27 -26.52
N LEU A 75 -0.55 -13.19 -25.21
CA LEU A 75 0.52 -13.93 -24.57
C LEU A 75 0.04 -15.36 -24.26
N ILE A 76 0.98 -16.31 -24.13
CA ILE A 76 0.68 -17.74 -23.91
C ILE A 76 -0.21 -18.00 -22.67
N ILE A 77 -0.19 -17.09 -21.69
CA ILE A 77 -0.85 -17.25 -20.39
C ILE A 77 -2.14 -16.44 -20.22
N THR A 78 -2.31 -15.32 -20.93
CA THR A 78 -3.39 -14.35 -20.69
C THR A 78 -3.63 -13.51 -21.96
N THR A 79 -4.89 -13.15 -22.23
CA THR A 79 -5.24 -12.27 -23.35
C THR A 79 -5.12 -10.80 -22.95
N PRO A 80 -4.84 -9.87 -23.88
CA PRO A 80 -4.74 -8.44 -23.53
C PRO A 80 -6.03 -7.89 -22.90
N GLN A 81 -7.18 -8.42 -23.30
CA GLN A 81 -8.49 -8.04 -22.75
C GLN A 81 -8.66 -8.51 -21.29
N THR A 82 -8.20 -9.72 -20.97
CA THR A 82 -8.22 -10.24 -19.59
C THR A 82 -7.22 -9.51 -18.71
N TRP A 83 -6.07 -9.09 -19.24
CA TRP A 83 -5.14 -8.21 -18.54
C TRP A 83 -5.79 -6.87 -18.19
N VAL A 84 -6.45 -6.20 -19.15
CA VAL A 84 -7.13 -4.92 -18.90
C VAL A 84 -8.21 -5.08 -17.83
N ALA A 85 -9.00 -6.15 -17.89
CA ALA A 85 -10.02 -6.44 -16.89
C ALA A 85 -9.41 -6.63 -15.49
N GLY A 86 -8.34 -7.43 -15.36
CA GLY A 86 -7.65 -7.64 -14.09
C GLY A 86 -7.00 -6.37 -13.54
N PHE A 87 -6.39 -5.55 -14.40
CA PHE A 87 -5.81 -4.27 -14.02
C PHE A 87 -6.87 -3.34 -13.41
N TRP A 88 -8.02 -3.17 -14.08
CA TRP A 88 -9.07 -2.30 -13.58
C TRP A 88 -9.78 -2.86 -12.35
N GLN A 89 -9.91 -4.17 -12.20
CA GLN A 89 -10.41 -4.78 -10.96
C GLN A 89 -9.46 -4.54 -9.79
N MET A 90 -8.15 -4.61 -10.01
CA MET A 90 -7.15 -4.26 -8.99
C MET A 90 -7.24 -2.78 -8.60
N VAL A 91 -7.39 -1.88 -9.57
CA VAL A 91 -7.61 -0.43 -9.31
C VAL A 91 -8.91 -0.21 -8.54
N TYR A 92 -10.00 -0.86 -8.94
CA TYR A 92 -11.29 -0.77 -8.25
C TYR A 92 -11.18 -1.25 -6.80
N ARG A 93 -10.53 -2.40 -6.57
CA ARG A 93 -10.30 -2.93 -5.22
C ARG A 93 -9.45 -2.00 -4.37
N ALA A 94 -8.44 -1.33 -4.95
CA ALA A 94 -7.65 -0.34 -4.24
C ALA A 94 -8.52 0.87 -3.79
N ILE A 95 -9.40 1.36 -4.67
CA ILE A 95 -10.36 2.42 -4.32
C ILE A 95 -11.30 1.94 -3.20
N TRP A 96 -11.81 0.72 -3.30
CA TRP A 96 -12.68 0.13 -2.28
C TRP A 96 -11.99 0.04 -0.92
N ARG A 97 -10.73 -0.39 -0.88
CA ARG A 97 -9.93 -0.44 0.35
C ARG A 97 -9.62 0.93 0.94
N ILE A 98 -9.44 1.95 0.10
CA ILE A 98 -9.24 3.33 0.57
C ILE A 98 -10.50 3.81 1.29
N HIS A 99 -11.69 3.56 0.73
CA HIS A 99 -12.94 3.91 1.38
C HIS A 99 -13.20 3.07 2.63
N ALA A 100 -13.00 1.75 2.56
CA ALA A 100 -13.26 0.85 3.68
C ALA A 100 -12.29 1.00 4.85
N PHE A 101 -11.00 1.21 4.57
CA PHE A 101 -9.93 1.10 5.57
C PHE A 101 -9.04 2.34 5.65
N GLY A 102 -9.19 3.34 4.76
CA GLY A 102 -8.27 4.47 4.68
C GLY A 102 -8.18 5.25 6.00
N TRP A 103 -9.32 5.57 6.61
CA TRP A 103 -9.35 6.27 7.89
C TRP A 103 -8.84 5.42 9.05
N ALA A 104 -9.30 4.17 9.15
CA ALA A 104 -8.83 3.22 10.15
C ALA A 104 -7.31 3.02 10.07
N TRP A 105 -6.77 2.93 8.86
CA TRP A 105 -5.34 2.83 8.60
C TRP A 105 -4.58 4.08 9.03
N ILE A 106 -5.07 5.28 8.67
CA ILE A 106 -4.46 6.54 9.09
C ILE A 106 -4.44 6.64 10.62
N TYR A 107 -5.56 6.34 11.29
CA TYR A 107 -5.63 6.38 12.76
C TYR A 107 -4.71 5.36 13.42
N ALA A 108 -4.70 4.10 12.95
CA ALA A 108 -3.81 3.07 13.47
C ALA A 108 -2.33 3.45 13.27
N MET A 109 -1.99 3.99 12.09
CA MET A 109 -0.65 4.45 11.79
C MET A 109 -0.25 5.62 12.67
N SER A 110 -1.09 6.63 12.83
CA SER A 110 -0.80 7.76 13.72
C SER A 110 -0.65 7.31 15.18
N ALA A 111 -1.53 6.43 15.65
CA ALA A 111 -1.52 5.95 17.04
C ALA A 111 -0.26 5.17 17.39
N LEU A 112 0.31 4.40 16.46
CA LEU A 112 1.53 3.63 16.71
C LEU A 112 2.81 4.36 16.28
N ALA A 113 2.79 5.09 15.16
CA ALA A 113 3.96 5.76 14.62
C ALA A 113 4.35 6.99 15.44
N LEU A 114 3.40 7.75 15.99
CA LEU A 114 3.74 8.94 16.79
C LEU A 114 4.48 8.59 18.08
N PRO A 115 3.99 7.66 18.95
CA PRO A 115 4.75 7.25 20.13
C PRO A 115 6.09 6.62 19.75
N SER A 116 6.12 5.79 18.70
CA SER A 116 7.34 5.17 18.19
C SER A 116 8.37 6.20 17.73
N ALA A 117 7.92 7.27 17.07
CA ALA A 117 8.79 8.35 16.64
C ALA A 117 9.33 9.16 17.82
N ILE A 118 8.47 9.50 18.79
CA ILE A 118 8.86 10.24 20.00
C ILE A 118 9.89 9.44 20.79
N ASP A 119 9.62 8.16 21.08
CA ASP A 119 10.54 7.30 21.81
C ASP A 119 11.86 7.10 21.05
N GLY A 120 11.79 6.88 19.73
CA GLY A 120 12.97 6.80 18.89
C GLY A 120 13.83 8.06 18.95
N VAL A 121 13.22 9.25 18.93
CA VAL A 121 13.94 10.53 19.11
C VAL A 121 14.60 10.61 20.49
N LEU A 122 13.91 10.22 21.57
CA LEU A 122 14.47 10.22 22.92
C LEU A 122 15.67 9.27 23.05
N VAL A 123 15.57 8.08 22.45
CA VAL A 123 16.68 7.12 22.36
C VAL A 123 17.86 7.75 21.62
N ARG A 124 17.62 8.39 20.47
CA ARG A 124 18.66 9.09 19.71
C ARG A 124 19.34 10.18 20.54
N LEU A 125 18.57 11.00 21.26
CA LEU A 125 19.11 12.05 22.12
C LEU A 125 20.01 11.45 23.22
N ARG A 126 19.58 10.34 23.85
CA ARG A 126 20.39 9.63 24.86
C ARG A 126 21.72 9.12 24.29
N LYS A 127 21.71 8.54 23.09
CA LYS A 127 22.95 8.09 22.41
C LYS A 127 23.91 9.27 22.15
N LYS A 128 23.36 10.42 21.73
CA LYS A 128 24.13 11.65 21.51
C LYS A 128 24.81 12.13 22.81
N TYR A 129 24.11 12.10 23.94
CA TYR A 129 24.70 12.46 25.25
C TYR A 129 25.80 11.50 25.71
N ARG A 130 25.78 10.24 25.27
CA ARG A 130 26.79 9.22 25.62
C ARG A 130 28.01 9.24 24.70
N PHE A 131 28.11 10.22 23.78
CA PHE A 131 29.16 10.30 22.76
C PHE A 131 29.33 8.99 21.96
N GLU A 132 28.24 8.24 21.74
CA GLU A 132 28.29 7.02 20.91
C GLU A 132 28.65 7.42 19.46
N TYR A 133 29.68 6.77 18.89
CA TYR A 133 30.23 7.10 17.58
C TYR A 133 29.17 7.07 16.48
N HIS A 134 29.21 8.10 15.62
CA HIS A 134 28.37 8.18 14.42
C HIS A 134 28.77 7.08 13.44
N ASN A 135 27.85 6.17 13.15
CA ASN A 135 28.05 5.14 12.12
C ASN A 135 27.20 5.47 10.89
N PRO A 136 27.84 5.83 9.75
CA PRO A 136 27.13 6.22 8.53
C PRO A 136 26.25 5.10 7.95
N VAL A 137 26.55 3.84 8.25
CA VAL A 137 25.74 2.69 7.82
C VAL A 137 24.36 2.70 8.47
N TYR A 138 24.28 3.02 9.77
CA TYR A 138 22.98 3.10 10.46
C TYR A 138 22.16 4.30 9.99
N PHE A 139 22.79 5.43 9.70
CA PHE A 139 22.11 6.59 9.13
C PHE A 139 21.51 6.27 7.75
N GLN A 140 22.33 5.74 6.84
CA GLN A 140 21.90 5.40 5.49
C GLN A 140 20.84 4.29 5.49
N GLY A 141 21.02 3.26 6.32
CA GLY A 141 20.05 2.19 6.51
C GLY A 141 18.70 2.69 7.04
N SER A 142 18.72 3.64 7.98
CA SER A 142 17.51 4.25 8.55
C SER A 142 16.78 5.12 7.54
N MET A 143 17.49 5.92 6.74
CA MET A 143 16.89 6.64 5.62
C MET A 143 16.23 5.69 4.62
N HIS A 144 16.93 4.60 4.28
CA HIS A 144 16.40 3.60 3.36
C HIS A 144 15.15 2.92 3.90
N LEU A 145 15.17 2.55 5.17
CA LEU A 145 14.07 1.93 5.88
C LEU A 145 12.86 2.87 5.92
N THR A 146 13.04 4.14 6.29
CA THR A 146 11.94 5.13 6.34
C THR A 146 11.23 5.27 5.00
N ILE A 147 11.97 5.43 3.90
CA ILE A 147 11.36 5.61 2.59
C ILE A 147 10.70 4.32 2.11
N LEU A 148 11.27 3.15 2.40
CA LEU A 148 10.66 1.86 2.04
C LEU A 148 9.31 1.68 2.75
N ILE A 149 9.24 2.01 4.04
CA ILE A 149 8.03 1.97 4.87
C ILE A 149 6.98 2.95 4.36
N LEU A 150 7.36 4.22 4.20
CA LEU A 150 6.44 5.24 3.70
C LEU A 150 5.91 4.87 2.33
N GLY A 151 6.78 4.40 1.44
CA GLY A 151 6.41 3.88 0.13
C GLY A 151 5.44 2.71 0.22
N ALA A 152 5.79 1.67 0.98
CA ALA A 152 4.96 0.48 1.14
C ALA A 152 3.57 0.80 1.71
N SER A 153 3.47 1.75 2.65
CA SER A 153 2.20 2.22 3.19
C SER A 153 1.30 2.86 2.13
N PHE A 154 1.86 3.60 1.16
CA PHE A 154 1.08 4.14 0.04
C PHE A 154 0.59 3.06 -0.94
N PHE A 155 1.36 1.98 -1.12
CA PHE A 155 0.98 0.85 -1.96
C PHE A 155 0.09 -0.18 -1.25
N PHE A 156 -0.18 0.00 0.04
CA PHE A 156 -1.01 -0.91 0.83
C PHE A 156 -2.38 -1.20 0.20
N PRO A 157 -3.14 -0.20 -0.33
CA PRO A 157 -4.42 -0.48 -1.00
C PRO A 157 -4.28 -1.39 -2.23
N PHE A 158 -3.13 -1.38 -2.87
CA PHE A 158 -2.83 -2.18 -4.06
C PHE A 158 -2.23 -3.56 -3.72
N ALA A 159 -2.17 -3.95 -2.44
CA ALA A 159 -1.67 -5.26 -2.04
C ALA A 159 -2.40 -6.39 -2.80
N PRO A 160 -1.69 -7.33 -3.45
CA PRO A 160 -2.32 -8.29 -4.34
C PRO A 160 -3.03 -9.44 -3.60
N TYR A 161 -2.89 -9.51 -2.28
CA TYR A 161 -3.51 -10.53 -1.45
C TYR A 161 -4.71 -9.93 -0.70
N VAL A 162 -5.61 -10.81 -0.26
CA VAL A 162 -6.79 -10.44 0.51
C VAL A 162 -6.36 -9.92 1.89
N LEU A 163 -6.88 -8.75 2.28
CA LEU A 163 -6.59 -8.19 3.60
C LEU A 163 -7.36 -8.97 4.67
N THR A 164 -6.64 -9.32 5.72
CA THR A 164 -7.14 -9.95 6.94
C THR A 164 -6.77 -9.05 8.12
N GLU A 165 -7.47 -9.22 9.24
CA GLU A 165 -7.16 -8.52 10.50
C GLU A 165 -5.69 -8.69 10.88
N LEU A 166 -5.18 -9.91 10.77
CA LEU A 166 -3.78 -10.23 11.06
C LEU A 166 -2.81 -9.50 10.14
N ASN A 167 -3.09 -9.43 8.83
CA ASN A 167 -2.20 -8.77 7.87
C ASN A 167 -2.11 -7.26 8.15
N ILE A 168 -3.23 -6.63 8.51
CA ILE A 168 -3.28 -5.20 8.86
C ILE A 168 -2.52 -4.95 10.16
N ALA A 169 -2.79 -5.74 11.20
CA ALA A 169 -2.12 -5.60 12.49
C ALA A 169 -0.61 -5.84 12.37
N ALA A 170 -0.19 -6.88 11.65
CA ALA A 170 1.21 -7.19 11.40
C ALA A 170 1.90 -6.05 10.63
N ALA A 171 1.27 -5.53 9.58
CA ALA A 171 1.79 -4.39 8.84
C ALA A 171 1.94 -3.18 9.77
N ALA A 172 0.95 -2.90 10.62
CA ALA A 172 1.00 -1.78 11.55
C ALA A 172 2.15 -1.86 12.56
N VAL A 173 2.39 -3.04 13.14
CA VAL A 173 3.50 -3.29 14.07
C VAL A 173 4.85 -3.15 13.36
N VAL A 174 4.98 -3.70 12.15
CA VAL A 174 6.21 -3.58 11.36
C VAL A 174 6.51 -2.13 11.04
N LEU A 175 5.52 -1.36 10.62
CA LEU A 175 5.67 0.07 10.30
C LEU A 175 6.05 0.87 11.54
N ALA A 176 5.39 0.64 12.68
CA ALA A 176 5.70 1.32 13.94
C ALA A 176 7.13 1.03 14.43
N THR A 177 7.51 -0.26 14.45
CA THR A 177 8.86 -0.70 14.80
C THR A 177 9.90 -0.03 13.91
N ALA A 178 9.61 0.03 12.63
CA ALA A 178 10.59 0.50 11.67
C ALA A 178 10.67 2.04 11.63
N VAL A 179 9.58 2.76 11.95
CA VAL A 179 9.62 4.19 12.33
C VAL A 179 10.51 4.41 13.55
N TRP A 180 10.34 3.61 14.62
CA TRP A 180 11.17 3.71 15.81
C TRP A 180 12.66 3.50 15.50
N VAL A 181 12.99 2.43 14.76
CA VAL A 181 14.36 2.13 14.33
C VAL A 181 14.92 3.30 13.54
N SER A 182 14.17 3.83 12.58
CA SER A 182 14.61 4.96 11.78
C SER A 182 14.88 6.21 12.63
N MET A 183 13.94 6.60 13.50
CA MET A 183 14.06 7.79 14.33
C MET A 183 15.18 7.67 15.38
N SER A 184 15.44 6.46 15.87
CA SER A 184 16.50 6.18 16.85
C SER A 184 17.92 6.21 16.29
N ASN A 185 18.06 6.19 14.95
CA ASN A 185 19.35 6.03 14.26
C ASN A 185 19.61 7.09 13.17
N MET A 186 18.62 7.90 12.78
CA MET A 186 18.81 9.08 11.94
C MET A 186 19.61 10.15 12.68
N GLN A 187 20.94 10.06 12.67
CA GLN A 187 21.83 11.10 13.18
C GLN A 187 22.22 12.04 12.03
N THR A 188 21.77 13.30 12.08
CA THR A 188 22.31 14.35 11.21
C THR A 188 23.62 14.82 11.82
N GLY A 189 24.73 14.70 11.08
CA GLY A 189 26.02 15.24 11.51
C GLY A 189 25.87 16.71 11.88
N ALA A 190 26.33 17.07 13.08
CA ALA A 190 26.54 18.45 13.51
C ALA A 190 28.05 18.68 13.61
#